data_AF-A0A2N6BPH7-F1
#
_entry.id   AF-A0A2N6BPH7-F1
#
_cell.length_a   1.000
_cell.length_b   1.000
_cell.length_c   1.000
_cell.angle_alpha   90.00
_cell.angle_beta   90.00
_cell.angle_gamma   90.00
#
_symmetry.space_group_name_H-M   'P 1'
#
loop_
_entity.id
_entity.type
_entity.pdbx_description
1 polymer ?
#
loop_
_entity_poly.entity_id
_entity_poly.type
_entity_poly.pdbx_seq_one_letter_code
_entity_poly.pdbx_strand_id
1 'polypeptide(L)'
;MKISRAPALKTALCLLSLLAFLPALAAPIGDQLSTSVELSQTERASLEPMLAHYYGMRGDKGVLSKVIDNCAGCGCREGCLSDVVDYLLKRMQGGKSNNEAGEEILSALNAAKGYCKNKGIDPAEAELSRAVASYLDALDKREGSAAPSPMVR
;
A
#
# COMPACT_ATOMS: atom_id res chain seq x y z
N MET A 1 58.57 11.58 52.56
CA MET A 1 59.18 11.20 51.27
C MET A 1 58.87 9.73 50.97
N LYS A 2 58.04 9.46 49.96
CA LYS A 2 58.13 8.31 49.04
C LYS A 2 57.07 8.51 47.94
N ILE A 3 57.52 8.25 46.72
CA ILE A 3 56.89 8.53 45.43
C ILE A 3 55.87 7.42 45.12
N SER A 4 54.76 7.73 44.44
CA SER A 4 54.31 6.90 43.32
C SER A 4 53.26 7.60 42.45
N ARG A 5 53.46 7.46 41.14
CA ARG A 5 52.80 8.12 40.02
C ARG A 5 51.50 7.41 39.63
N ALA A 6 50.66 8.15 38.87
CA ALA A 6 49.40 7.84 38.18
C ALA A 6 49.36 6.51 37.37
N PRO A 7 48.33 6.16 36.55
CA PRO A 7 46.99 6.75 36.31
C PRO A 7 45.84 5.70 36.28
N ALA A 8 44.57 6.11 36.37
CA ALA A 8 43.44 5.31 35.86
C ALA A 8 42.52 6.18 34.99
N LEU A 9 43.15 6.81 33.99
CA LEU A 9 42.50 7.34 32.81
C LEU A 9 42.16 6.11 31.93
N LYS A 10 40.87 5.72 31.79
CA LYS A 10 40.29 4.91 30.68
C LYS A 10 38.90 4.33 31.06
N THR A 11 37.90 5.17 31.22
CA THR A 11 36.48 4.72 31.23
C THR A 11 35.56 5.69 30.47
N ALA A 12 36.08 6.35 29.43
CA ALA A 12 35.32 7.26 28.57
C ALA A 12 35.36 6.84 27.08
N LEU A 13 35.31 5.53 26.79
CA LEU A 13 35.37 5.05 25.41
C LEU A 13 34.47 3.82 25.16
N CYS A 14 33.20 3.86 25.58
CA CYS A 14 32.20 2.85 25.18
C CYS A 14 30.82 3.44 24.85
N LEU A 15 30.71 4.74 24.58
CA LEU A 15 29.44 5.42 24.30
C LEU A 15 29.32 6.02 22.88
N LEU A 16 30.30 5.77 22.00
CA LEU A 16 30.31 6.30 20.63
C LEU A 16 30.10 5.23 19.54
N SER A 17 30.05 3.95 19.90
CA SER A 17 29.85 2.84 18.95
C SER A 17 28.39 2.39 18.81
N LEU A 18 27.45 2.95 19.57
CA LEU A 18 26.01 2.60 19.50
C LEU A 18 25.18 3.46 18.53
N LEU A 19 25.78 4.40 17.80
CA LEU A 19 25.09 5.21 16.78
C LEU A 19 25.21 4.63 15.36
N ALA A 20 25.97 3.54 15.17
CA ALA A 20 26.15 2.89 13.87
C ALA A 20 25.08 1.84 13.54
N PHE A 21 24.08 1.65 14.40
CA PHE A 21 22.94 0.75 14.19
C PHE A 21 21.61 1.50 14.04
N LEU A 22 21.66 2.77 13.62
CA LEU A 22 20.51 3.33 12.91
C LEU A 22 20.40 2.54 11.60
N PRO A 23 19.26 1.89 11.29
CA PRO A 23 19.06 1.38 9.95
C PRO A 23 19.29 2.58 9.04
N ALA A 24 20.24 2.46 8.11
CA ALA A 24 20.34 3.40 7.01
C ALA A 24 18.90 3.58 6.52
N LEU A 25 18.35 4.79 6.67
CA LEU A 25 16.98 5.09 6.28
C LEU A 25 16.84 4.55 4.86
N ALA A 26 16.17 3.40 4.72
CA ALA A 26 15.87 2.89 3.40
C ALA A 26 15.11 4.02 2.73
N ALA A 27 15.46 4.34 1.47
CA ALA A 27 14.71 5.33 0.72
C ALA A 27 13.22 4.96 0.84
N PRO A 28 12.33 5.93 1.12
CA PRO A 28 10.90 5.69 1.25
C PRO A 28 10.44 4.75 0.14
N ILE A 29 9.64 3.76 0.49
CA ILE A 29 9.11 2.77 -0.43
C ILE A 29 8.35 3.48 -1.57
N GLY A 30 7.67 4.59 -1.24
CA GLY A 30 7.04 5.47 -2.22
C GLY A 30 7.99 6.02 -3.29
N ASP A 31 9.28 6.22 -2.97
CA ASP A 31 10.32 6.69 -3.92
C ASP A 31 10.85 5.56 -4.81
N GLN A 32 10.66 4.31 -4.38
CA GLN A 32 11.05 3.12 -5.14
C GLN A 32 9.96 2.65 -6.09
N LEU A 33 8.74 3.20 -5.99
CA LEU A 33 7.67 2.92 -6.93
C LEU A 33 8.00 3.54 -8.29
N SER A 34 8.21 2.69 -9.28
CA SER A 34 8.31 3.11 -10.68
C SER A 34 6.90 3.15 -11.23
N THR A 35 6.20 4.24 -10.96
CA THR A 35 4.86 4.53 -11.50
C THR A 35 5.01 5.49 -12.69
N SER A 36 4.12 5.38 -13.67
CA SER A 36 4.07 6.34 -14.78
C SER A 36 3.57 7.72 -14.34
N VAL A 37 3.02 7.80 -13.13
CA VAL A 37 2.57 9.04 -12.50
C VAL A 37 3.47 9.42 -11.33
N GLU A 38 3.94 10.66 -11.31
CA GLU A 38 4.64 11.21 -10.15
C GLU A 38 3.67 11.41 -8.98
N LEU A 39 4.03 10.84 -7.84
CA LEU A 39 3.37 11.05 -6.56
C LEU A 39 4.00 12.25 -5.85
N SER A 40 3.16 13.16 -5.36
CA SER A 40 3.60 14.26 -4.51
C SER A 40 4.25 13.74 -3.22
N GLN A 41 5.00 14.59 -2.52
CA GLN A 41 5.59 14.21 -1.22
C GLN A 41 4.52 13.87 -0.19
N THR A 42 3.39 14.59 -0.20
CA THR A 42 2.26 14.35 0.69
C THR A 42 1.61 12.99 0.43
N GLU A 43 1.38 12.65 -0.85
CA GLU A 43 0.84 11.34 -1.22
C GLU A 43 1.80 10.21 -0.81
N ARG A 44 3.09 10.34 -1.11
CA ARG A 44 4.10 9.36 -0.69
C ARG A 44 4.11 9.16 0.82
N ALA A 45 4.16 10.24 1.60
CA ALA A 45 4.17 10.18 3.05
C ALA A 45 2.89 9.53 3.61
N SER A 46 1.73 9.80 3.01
CA SER A 46 0.46 9.20 3.40
C SER A 46 0.37 7.71 3.08
N LEU A 47 0.98 7.28 1.97
CA LEU A 47 0.98 5.89 1.54
C LEU A 47 2.03 5.04 2.24
N GLU A 48 3.14 5.64 2.70
CA GLU A 48 4.30 4.93 3.23
C GLU A 48 3.98 3.84 4.26
N PRO A 49 3.10 4.05 5.27
CA PRO A 49 2.75 2.99 6.22
C PRO A 49 2.00 1.83 5.56
N MET A 50 1.11 2.11 4.61
CA MET A 50 0.36 1.11 3.86
C MET A 50 1.25 0.34 2.89
N LEU A 51 2.21 1.03 2.26
CA LEU A 51 3.20 0.42 1.39
C LEU A 51 4.08 -0.55 2.17
N ALA A 52 4.57 -0.16 3.34
CA ALA A 52 5.33 -1.05 4.21
C ALA A 52 4.54 -2.32 4.57
N HIS A 53 3.24 -2.18 4.88
CA HIS A 53 2.37 -3.32 5.16
C HIS A 53 2.16 -4.21 3.94
N TYR A 54 1.93 -3.61 2.76
CA TYR A 54 1.75 -4.33 1.50
C TYR A 54 2.97 -5.20 1.16
N TYR A 55 4.17 -4.63 1.21
CA TYR A 55 5.40 -5.39 0.97
C TYR A 55 5.70 -6.40 2.08
N GLY A 56 5.32 -6.11 3.33
CA GLY A 56 5.38 -7.07 4.44
C GLY A 56 4.53 -8.32 4.20
N MET A 57 3.42 -8.19 3.45
CA MET A 57 2.58 -9.31 3.02
C MET A 57 3.03 -9.95 1.70
N ARG A 58 4.29 -9.72 1.29
CA ARG A 58 4.86 -10.17 0.00
C ARG A 58 4.13 -9.60 -1.22
N GLY A 59 3.60 -8.39 -1.10
CA GLY A 59 3.02 -7.66 -2.21
C GLY A 59 4.03 -7.42 -3.34
N ASP A 60 3.57 -7.53 -4.58
CA ASP A 60 4.41 -7.33 -5.77
C ASP A 60 4.45 -5.87 -6.18
N LYS A 61 5.65 -5.36 -6.51
CA LYS A 61 5.81 -3.98 -6.99
C LYS A 61 5.06 -3.74 -8.30
N GLY A 62 5.05 -4.69 -9.24
CA GLY A 62 4.40 -4.55 -10.53
C GLY A 62 2.89 -4.45 -10.43
N VAL A 63 2.27 -5.23 -9.54
CA VAL A 63 0.82 -5.13 -9.27
C VAL A 63 0.46 -3.78 -8.65
N LEU A 64 1.21 -3.35 -7.64
CA LEU A 64 0.97 -2.07 -6.99
C LEU A 64 1.13 -0.88 -7.94
N SER A 65 2.21 -0.87 -8.74
CA SER A 65 2.42 0.17 -9.76
C SER A 65 1.24 0.25 -10.73
N LYS A 66 0.72 -0.90 -11.20
CA LYS A 66 -0.45 -0.92 -12.09
C LYS A 66 -1.70 -0.34 -11.43
N VAL A 67 -1.96 -0.67 -10.16
CA VAL A 67 -3.11 -0.14 -9.41
C VAL A 67 -3.00 1.38 -9.24
N ILE A 68 -1.82 1.87 -8.83
CA ILE A 68 -1.57 3.30 -8.63
C ILE A 68 -1.68 4.07 -9.95
N ASP A 69 -1.05 3.59 -11.02
CA ASP A 69 -1.12 4.22 -12.35
C ASP A 69 -2.57 4.29 -12.86
N ASN A 70 -3.35 3.23 -12.62
CA ASN A 70 -4.72 3.17 -13.06
C ASN A 70 -5.63 4.11 -12.24
N CYS A 71 -5.38 4.29 -10.94
CA CYS A 71 -6.10 5.27 -10.12
C CYS A 71 -5.72 6.70 -10.51
N ALA A 72 -4.42 7.00 -10.52
CA ALA A 72 -3.94 8.36 -10.78
C ALA A 72 -4.22 8.84 -12.21
N GLY A 73 -4.23 7.93 -13.19
CA GLY A 73 -4.68 8.22 -14.57
C GLY A 73 -6.16 8.60 -14.69
N CYS A 74 -6.94 8.44 -13.62
CA CYS A 74 -8.33 8.89 -13.53
C CYS A 74 -8.52 10.10 -12.62
N GLY A 75 -7.44 10.80 -12.29
CA GLY A 75 -7.50 11.92 -11.37
C GLY A 75 -7.75 11.50 -9.92
N CYS A 76 -7.76 10.20 -9.59
CA CYS A 76 -7.82 9.74 -8.20
C CYS A 76 -6.48 10.07 -7.50
N ARG A 77 -6.51 11.05 -6.60
CA ARG A 77 -5.37 11.54 -5.83
C ARG A 77 -5.64 11.46 -4.33
N GLU A 78 -4.60 11.71 -3.54
CA GLU A 78 -4.67 11.87 -2.09
C GLU A 78 -5.49 10.75 -1.38
N GLY A 79 -6.62 11.11 -0.77
CA GLY A 79 -7.47 10.17 -0.03
C GLY A 79 -8.04 9.05 -0.89
N CYS A 80 -8.36 9.33 -2.16
CA CYS A 80 -8.87 8.31 -3.07
C CYS A 80 -7.81 7.24 -3.38
N LEU A 81 -6.55 7.68 -3.57
CA LEU A 81 -5.43 6.77 -3.79
C LEU A 81 -5.16 5.90 -2.55
N SER A 82 -5.24 6.52 -1.37
CA SER A 82 -5.11 5.83 -0.08
C SER A 82 -6.19 4.77 0.13
N ASP A 83 -7.46 5.10 -0.14
CA ASP A 83 -8.59 4.17 -0.06
C ASP A 83 -8.38 2.95 -0.97
N VAL A 84 -7.92 3.17 -2.21
CA VAL A 84 -7.71 2.08 -3.17
C VAL A 84 -6.58 1.15 -2.75
N VAL A 85 -5.50 1.68 -2.20
CA VAL A 85 -4.41 0.86 -1.63
C VAL A 85 -4.90 0.10 -0.39
N ASP A 86 -5.72 0.71 0.45
CA ASP A 86 -6.33 0.03 1.61
C ASP A 86 -7.26 -1.12 1.18
N TYR A 87 -8.05 -0.96 0.11
CA TYR A 87 -8.84 -2.08 -0.43
C TYR A 87 -7.97 -3.23 -0.93
N LEU A 88 -6.85 -2.94 -1.61
CA LEU A 88 -5.90 -3.96 -2.03
C LEU A 88 -5.34 -4.73 -0.82
N LEU A 89 -4.95 -4.02 0.24
CA LEU A 89 -4.48 -4.61 1.48
C LEU A 89 -5.54 -5.52 2.13
N LYS A 90 -6.78 -5.06 2.24
CA LYS A 90 -7.90 -5.83 2.81
C LYS A 90 -8.15 -7.13 2.05
N ARG A 91 -8.06 -7.12 0.72
CA ARG A 91 -8.20 -8.33 -0.11
C ARG A 91 -7.10 -9.35 0.19
N MET A 92 -5.85 -8.91 0.30
CA MET A 92 -4.73 -9.78 0.68
C MET A 92 -4.87 -10.31 2.11
N GLN A 93 -5.32 -9.49 3.05
CA GLN A 93 -5.62 -9.93 4.43
C GLN A 93 -6.75 -10.95 4.49
N GLY A 94 -7.71 -10.88 3.55
CA GLY A 94 -8.76 -11.87 3.35
C GLY A 94 -8.29 -13.20 2.76
N GLY A 95 -6.99 -13.37 2.51
CA GLY A 95 -6.39 -14.62 2.02
C GLY A 95 -6.23 -14.69 0.50
N LYS A 96 -6.60 -13.64 -0.26
CA LYS A 96 -6.35 -13.59 -1.70
C LYS A 96 -4.87 -13.38 -1.98
N SER A 97 -4.35 -14.03 -3.02
CA SER A 97 -2.99 -13.76 -3.46
C SER A 97 -2.87 -12.31 -3.96
N ASN A 98 -1.64 -11.80 -3.98
CA ASN A 98 -1.36 -10.46 -4.48
C ASN A 98 -1.93 -10.20 -5.89
N ASN A 99 -1.84 -11.20 -6.79
CA ASN A 99 -2.31 -11.06 -8.16
C ASN A 99 -3.84 -11.06 -8.23
N GLU A 100 -4.50 -11.97 -7.51
CA GLU A 100 -5.97 -11.99 -7.42
C GLU A 100 -6.52 -10.69 -6.83
N ALA A 101 -5.93 -10.22 -5.73
CA ALA A 101 -6.29 -8.95 -5.11
C ALA A 101 -6.09 -7.78 -6.08
N GLY A 102 -4.95 -7.74 -6.78
CA GLY A 102 -4.66 -6.72 -7.79
C GLY A 102 -5.66 -6.74 -8.96
N GLU A 103 -6.01 -7.92 -9.47
CA GLU A 103 -6.98 -8.07 -10.56
C GLU A 103 -8.38 -7.62 -10.17
N GLU A 104 -8.82 -7.89 -8.93
CA GLU A 104 -10.10 -7.41 -8.43
C GLU A 104 -10.15 -5.89 -8.33
N ILE A 105 -9.09 -5.27 -7.82
CA ILE A 105 -8.99 -3.81 -7.74
C ILE A 105 -8.96 -3.19 -9.14
N LEU A 106 -8.16 -3.72 -10.06
CA LEU A 106 -8.12 -3.24 -11.45
C LEU A 106 -9.46 -3.40 -12.17
N SER A 107 -10.17 -4.52 -11.91
CA SER A 107 -11.52 -4.75 -12.45
C SER A 107 -12.51 -3.74 -11.89
N ALA A 108 -12.46 -3.47 -10.59
CA ALA A 108 -13.29 -2.46 -9.94
C ALA A 108 -13.03 -1.06 -10.48
N LEU A 109 -11.75 -0.67 -10.62
CA LEU A 109 -11.35 0.61 -11.21
C LEU A 109 -11.85 0.74 -12.65
N ASN A 110 -11.69 -0.30 -13.48
CA ASN A 110 -12.17 -0.30 -14.86
C ASN A 110 -13.71 -0.22 -14.95
N ALA A 111 -14.43 -0.90 -14.05
CA ALA A 111 -15.89 -0.82 -13.97
C ALA A 111 -16.35 0.60 -13.57
N ALA A 112 -15.70 1.20 -12.56
CA ALA A 112 -15.95 2.58 -12.14
C ALA A 112 -15.71 3.58 -13.28
N LYS A 113 -14.61 3.41 -14.04
CA LYS A 113 -14.31 4.21 -15.23
C LYS A 113 -15.38 4.07 -16.31
N GLY A 114 -15.79 2.84 -16.61
CA GLY A 114 -16.84 2.57 -17.59
C GLY A 114 -18.15 3.25 -17.21
N TYR A 115 -18.52 3.22 -15.93
CA TYR A 115 -19.70 3.92 -15.41
C TYR A 115 -19.60 5.45 -15.60
N CYS A 116 -18.50 6.07 -15.17
CA CYS A 116 -18.31 7.53 -15.28
C CYS A 116 -18.34 8.00 -16.74
N LYS A 117 -17.63 7.28 -17.63
CA LYS A 117 -17.61 7.55 -19.08
C LYS A 117 -19.00 7.45 -19.69
N ASN A 118 -19.77 6.41 -19.36
CA ASN A 118 -21.12 6.21 -19.90
C ASN A 118 -22.12 7.28 -19.42
N LYS A 119 -21.84 7.92 -18.27
CA LYS A 119 -22.67 8.98 -17.70
C LYS A 119 -22.20 10.39 -18.08
N GLY A 120 -21.06 10.53 -18.77
CA GLY A 120 -20.46 11.82 -19.07
C GLY A 120 -20.04 12.58 -17.82
N ILE A 121 -19.75 11.86 -16.73
CA ILE A 121 -19.32 12.41 -15.45
C ILE A 121 -17.80 12.34 -15.42
N ASP A 122 -17.16 13.48 -15.17
CA ASP A 122 -15.75 13.50 -14.78
C ASP A 122 -15.68 12.93 -13.36
N PRO A 123 -14.99 11.80 -13.12
CA PRO A 123 -14.94 11.21 -11.79
C PRO A 123 -14.25 12.19 -10.85
N ALA A 124 -15.03 12.99 -10.13
CA ALA A 124 -14.54 13.69 -8.96
C ALA A 124 -13.91 12.64 -8.05
N GLU A 125 -12.73 12.93 -7.49
CA GLU A 125 -11.91 12.02 -6.69
C GLU A 125 -12.70 11.18 -5.67
N ALA A 126 -13.77 11.74 -5.08
CA ALA A 126 -14.61 11.07 -4.09
C ALA A 126 -15.60 10.04 -4.64
N GLU A 127 -15.86 10.00 -5.95
CA GLU A 127 -16.79 9.04 -6.56
C GLU A 127 -16.09 7.75 -6.98
N LEU A 128 -14.80 7.80 -7.32
CA LEU A 128 -14.06 6.63 -7.78
C LEU A 128 -13.84 5.62 -6.64
N SER A 129 -13.35 6.04 -5.47
CA SER A 129 -13.11 5.11 -4.35
C SER A 129 -14.41 4.48 -3.84
N ARG A 130 -15.52 5.23 -3.83
CA ARG A 130 -16.85 4.70 -3.51
C ARG A 130 -17.36 3.71 -4.55
N ALA A 131 -17.16 3.98 -5.84
CA ALA A 131 -17.55 3.07 -6.91
C ALA A 131 -16.74 1.76 -6.84
N VAL A 132 -15.44 1.85 -6.55
CA VAL A 132 -14.59 0.68 -6.28
C VAL A 132 -15.12 -0.10 -5.08
N ALA A 133 -15.37 0.57 -3.95
CA ALA A 133 -15.91 -0.09 -2.75
C ALA A 133 -17.23 -0.82 -3.01
N SER A 134 -18.15 -0.16 -3.73
CA SER A 134 -19.46 -0.72 -4.11
C SER A 134 -19.30 -1.96 -5.00
N TYR A 135 -18.37 -1.93 -5.96
CA TYR A 135 -18.09 -3.08 -6.81
C TYR A 135 -17.52 -4.26 -6.00
N LEU A 136 -16.58 -3.99 -5.09
CA LEU A 136 -15.97 -4.99 -4.23
C LEU A 136 -17.00 -5.65 -3.28
N ASP A 137 -17.88 -4.87 -2.67
CA ASP A 137 -18.99 -5.39 -1.85
C ASP A 137 -19.94 -6.27 -2.67
N ALA A 138 -20.23 -5.88 -3.92
CA ALA A 138 -21.04 -6.70 -4.81
C ALA A 138 -20.35 -8.02 -5.20
N LEU A 139 -19.02 -8.06 -5.33
CA LEU A 139 -18.27 -9.29 -5.52
C LEU A 139 -18.35 -10.20 -4.30
N ASP A 140 -18.13 -9.65 -3.10
CA ASP A 140 -18.14 -10.44 -1.86
C ASP A 140 -19.51 -11.09 -1.61
N LYS A 141 -20.59 -10.37 -1.92
CA LYS A 141 -21.95 -10.90 -1.86
C LYS A 141 -22.20 -12.05 -2.83
N ARG A 142 -21.56 -12.05 -4.00
CA ARG A 142 -21.65 -13.15 -4.99
C ARG A 142 -20.87 -14.37 -4.53
N GLU A 143 -19.65 -14.18 -4.01
CA GLU A 143 -18.82 -15.26 -3.48
C GLU A 143 -19.46 -15.90 -2.24
N GLY A 144 -20.01 -15.10 -1.32
CA GLY A 144 -20.73 -15.60 -0.14
C GLY A 144 -22.07 -16.26 -0.44
N SER A 145 -22.64 -16.04 -1.63
CA SER A 145 -23.90 -16.68 -2.08
C SER A 145 -23.69 -18.01 -2.80
N ALA A 146 -22.45 -18.47 -2.97
CA ALA A 146 -22.15 -19.83 -3.40
C ALA A 146 -22.45 -20.82 -2.26
N ALA A 147 -23.74 -21.08 -2.03
CA ALA A 147 -24.21 -22.11 -1.12
C ALA A 147 -23.62 -23.49 -1.50
N PRO A 148 -23.36 -24.38 -0.52
CA PRO A 148 -22.79 -25.69 -0.80
C PRO A 148 -23.69 -26.45 -1.78
N SER A 149 -23.09 -26.98 -2.85
CA SER A 149 -23.77 -27.84 -3.83
C SER A 149 -24.58 -28.92 -3.11
N PRO A 150 -25.85 -29.15 -3.52
CA PRO A 150 -26.68 -30.16 -2.86
C PRO A 150 -25.98 -31.51 -2.96
N MET A 151 -25.69 -32.12 -1.81
CA MET A 151 -25.25 -33.50 -1.75
C MET A 151 -26.34 -34.36 -2.39
N VAL A 152 -26.03 -34.93 -3.56
CA VAL A 152 -26.86 -35.94 -4.21
C VAL A 152 -26.96 -37.12 -3.23
N ARG A 153 -28.19 -37.40 -2.79
CA ARG A 153 -28.52 -38.58 -1.97
C ARG A 153 -28.48 -39.85 -2.82
#